data_AF-A0A5B0PIZ1-F1
#
_entry.id   AF-A0A5B0PIZ1-F1
#
_cell.length_a   1.000
_cell.length_b   1.000
_cell.length_c   1.000
_cell.angle_alpha   90.00
_cell.angle_beta   90.00
_cell.angle_gamma   90.00
#
_symmetry.space_group_name_H-M   'P 1'
#
loop_
_entity.id
_entity.type
_entity.pdbx_description
1 polymer ?
#
loop_
_entity_poly.entity_id
_entity_poly.type
_entity_poly.pdbx_seq_one_letter_code
_entity_poly.pdbx_strand_id
1 'polypeptide(L)' 'MPWFGHIEGVNPGQTWRKRAHVTRAGVHTPLQSGISGSHNAGGAYSMILNNADHDIDCGDIIW' A
#
# COMPACT_ATOMS: atom_id res chain seq x y z
N MET A 1 9.35 -0.29 10.40
CA MET A 1 8.63 -1.13 11.38
C MET A 1 7.41 -1.71 10.69
N PRO A 2 7.08 -3.00 10.88
CA PRO A 2 5.81 -3.55 10.42
C PRO A 2 4.66 -2.90 11.19
N TRP A 3 3.61 -2.48 10.49
CA TRP A 3 2.45 -1.80 11.09
C TRP A 3 1.18 -2.21 10.35
N PHE A 4 0.13 -2.55 11.09
CA PHE A 4 -1.18 -2.83 10.53
C PHE A 4 -2.11 -1.65 10.77
N GLY A 5 -2.83 -1.25 9.72
CA GLY A 5 -3.82 -0.19 9.79
C GLY A 5 -3.29 1.20 9.46
N HIS A 6 -4.02 2.22 9.91
CA HIS A 6 -3.81 3.62 9.55
C HIS A 6 -2.48 4.17 10.06
N ILE A 7 -1.88 5.07 9.27
CA ILE A 7 -0.68 5.84 9.63
C ILE A 7 -1.11 7.23 10.09
N GLU A 8 -0.73 7.59 11.31
CA GLU A 8 -1.06 8.90 11.88
C GLU A 8 -0.56 10.05 10.99
N GLY A 9 -1.44 11.04 10.73
CA GLY A 9 -1.13 12.19 9.88
C GLY A 9 -1.28 11.93 8.37
N VAL A 10 -1.70 10.73 7.96
CA VAL A 10 -1.96 10.40 6.56
C VAL A 10 -3.45 10.16 6.33
N ASN A 11 -4.12 11.07 5.62
CA ASN A 11 -5.57 10.98 5.41
C ASN A 11 -5.95 10.30 4.09
N PRO A 12 -7.10 9.60 4.01
CA PRO A 12 -7.67 9.18 2.73
C PRO A 12 -7.78 10.34 1.74
N GLY A 13 -7.44 10.09 0.47
CA GLY A 13 -7.38 11.12 -0.58
C GLY A 13 -6.03 11.87 -0.67
N GLN A 14 -5.10 11.66 0.26
CA GLN A 14 -3.74 12.20 0.15
C GLN A 14 -2.99 11.58 -1.03
N THR A 15 -2.22 12.40 -1.76
CA THR A 15 -1.51 11.96 -2.96
C THR A 15 -0.01 12.19 -2.87
N TRP A 16 0.75 11.33 -3.55
CA TRP A 16 2.19 11.49 -3.72
C TRP A 16 2.59 11.19 -5.16
N ARG A 17 3.54 11.97 -5.67
CA ARG A 17 4.02 11.85 -7.06
C ARG A 17 4.90 10.61 -7.32
N LYS A 18 5.59 10.09 -6.30
CA LYS A 18 6.59 9.02 -6.45
C LYS A 18 6.43 7.98 -5.36
N ARG A 19 6.68 6.70 -5.70
CA ARG A 19 6.72 5.58 -4.73
C ARG A 19 7.64 5.84 -3.54
N ALA A 20 8.80 6.45 -3.78
CA ALA A 20 9.73 6.84 -2.70
C ALA A 20 9.11 7.78 -1.65
N HIS A 21 8.12 8.60 -2.03
CA HIS A 21 7.46 9.49 -1.09
C HIS A 21 6.45 8.72 -0.22
N VAL A 22 5.76 7.74 -0.80
CA VAL A 22 4.86 6.81 -0.10
C VAL A 22 5.65 5.94 0.89
N THR A 23 6.83 5.46 0.50
CA THR A 23 7.78 4.76 1.38
C THR A 23 8.21 5.64 2.55
N ARG A 24 8.62 6.90 2.29
CA ARG A 24 9.01 7.83 3.36
C ARG A 24 7.87 8.19 4.30
N ALA A 25 6.63 8.21 3.80
CA ALA A 25 5.44 8.42 4.61
C ALA A 25 5.02 7.18 5.42
N GLY A 26 5.65 6.01 5.20
CA GLY A 26 5.34 4.77 5.92
C GLY A 26 4.09 4.02 5.45
N VAL A 27 3.37 4.53 4.44
CA VAL A 27 2.12 3.95 3.93
C VAL A 27 2.36 2.63 3.18
N HIS A 28 3.40 2.60 2.36
CA HIS A 28 3.79 1.41 1.61
C HIS A 28 5.31 1.36 1.47
N THR A 29 5.94 0.50 2.27
CA THR A 29 7.40 0.48 2.45
C THR A 29 8.18 0.10 1.18
N PRO A 30 7.80 -0.93 0.41
CA PRO A 30 8.51 -1.30 -0.81
C PRO A 30 8.53 -0.18 -1.86
N LEU A 31 9.66 -0.02 -2.55
CA LEU A 31 9.78 0.94 -3.67
C LEU A 31 9.13 0.42 -4.96
N GLN A 32 9.12 -0.91 -5.16
CA GLN A 32 8.68 -1.55 -6.40
C GLN A 32 7.51 -2.52 -6.18
N SER A 33 7.67 -3.50 -5.28
CA SER A 33 6.64 -4.53 -5.01
C SER A 33 5.24 -3.93 -4.81
N GLY A 34 4.21 -4.57 -5.36
CA GLY A 34 2.81 -4.16 -5.16
C GLY A 34 2.28 -4.52 -3.77
N ILE A 35 2.88 -5.51 -3.10
CA ILE A 35 2.46 -5.97 -1.77
C ILE A 35 3.60 -5.74 -0.77
N SER A 36 3.25 -5.17 0.38
CA SER A 36 4.13 -4.97 1.53
C SER A 36 3.70 -5.93 2.64
N GLY A 37 4.48 -6.96 2.91
CA GLY A 37 4.11 -7.99 3.88
C GLY A 37 5.15 -9.09 3.99
N SER A 38 5.00 -9.97 4.96
CA SER A 38 5.72 -11.24 4.97
C SER A 38 4.93 -12.31 5.70
N HIS A 39 5.10 -13.56 5.28
CA HIS A 39 4.52 -14.72 5.96
C HIS A 39 4.94 -14.78 7.44
N ASN A 40 6.23 -14.55 7.72
CA ASN A 40 6.79 -14.64 9.07
C ASN A 40 6.24 -13.59 10.04
N ALA A 41 5.69 -12.49 9.52
CA ALA A 41 5.14 -11.41 10.32
C ALA A 41 3.62 -11.33 10.24
N GLY A 42 2.97 -12.43 9.83
CA GLY A 42 1.54 -12.65 10.00
C GLY A 42 0.65 -12.06 8.91
N GLY A 43 1.20 -11.50 7.82
CA GLY A 43 0.38 -11.07 6.69
C GLY A 43 0.91 -9.87 5.89
N ALA A 44 -0.01 -9.25 5.16
CA ALA A 44 0.21 -8.05 4.36
C ALA A 44 -0.26 -6.79 5.11
N TYR A 45 0.58 -5.75 5.09
CA TYR A 45 0.34 -4.47 5.76
C TYR A 45 -0.34 -3.46 4.84
N SER A 46 0.04 -3.48 3.56
CA SER A 46 -0.53 -2.62 2.52
C SER A 46 -0.27 -3.20 1.13
N MET A 47 -1.10 -2.78 0.18
CA MET A 47 -0.98 -3.12 -1.24
C MET A 47 -1.21 -1.89 -2.11
N ILE A 48 -0.73 -1.96 -3.36
CA ILE A 48 -0.95 -0.95 -4.39
C ILE A 48 -1.65 -1.60 -5.56
N LEU A 49 -2.81 -1.05 -5.92
CA LEU A 49 -3.45 -1.28 -7.21
C LEU A 49 -2.80 -0.37 -8.25
N ASN A 50 -2.15 -0.94 -9.26
CA ASN A 50 -1.44 -0.19 -10.31
C ASN A 50 -1.67 -0.76 -11.71
N ASN A 51 -2.71 -1.58 -11.89
CA ASN A 51 -3.07 -2.17 -13.18
C ASN A 51 -1.90 -2.94 -13.83
N ALA A 52 -1.03 -3.53 -13.00
CA ALA A 52 0.00 -4.46 -13.45
C ALA A 52 -0.60 -5.82 -13.86
N ASP A 53 -1.72 -6.18 -13.24
CA ASP A 53 -2.53 -7.35 -13.51
C ASP A 53 -3.91 -6.96 -14.05
N HIS A 54 -4.73 -7.96 -14.41
CA HIS A 54 -6.09 -7.78 -14.95
C HIS A 54 -7.14 -7.62 -13.84
N ASP A 55 -6.82 -6.79 -12.86
CA ASP A 55 -7.66 -6.58 -11.68
C ASP A 55 -8.96 -5.83 -12.07
N ILE A 56 -10.06 -6.16 -11.38
CA ILE A 56 -11.35 -5.48 -11.56
C ILE A 56 -11.59 -4.57 -10.35
N ASP A 57 -11.77 -3.27 -10.61
CA ASP A 57 -11.95 -2.24 -9.58
C ASP A 57 -13.34 -1.60 -9.65
N CYS A 58 -14.16 -1.81 -8.61
CA CYS A 58 -15.46 -1.16 -8.41
C CYS A 58 -15.41 -0.03 -7.36
N GLY A 59 -14.24 0.29 -6.82
CA GLY A 59 -14.01 1.26 -5.75
C GLY A 59 -14.16 0.65 -4.35
N ASP A 60 -15.36 0.16 -4.01
CA ASP A 60 -15.64 -0.47 -2.72
C ASP A 60 -15.17 -1.93 -2.65
N ILE A 61 -15.06 -2.59 -3.80
CA ILE A 61 -14.55 -3.96 -3.94
C ILE A 61 -13.58 -4.01 -5.13
N ILE A 62 -12.43 -4.64 -4.92
CA ILE A 62 -11.39 -4.87 -5.91
C ILE A 62 -11.03 -6.36 -5.91
N TRP A 63 -10.87 -6.95 -7.09
CA TRP A 63 -10.54 -8.36 -7.32
C TRP A 63 -9.23 -8.49 -8.08
#